data_AF-A0A6B0UYI1-F1
#
_entry.id   AF-A0A6B0UYI1-F1
#
_cell.length_a   1.000
_cell.length_b   1.000
_cell.length_c   1.000
_cell.angle_alpha   90.00
_cell.angle_beta   90.00
_cell.angle_gamma   90.00
#
_symmetry.space_group_name_H-M   'P 1'
#
loop_
_entity.id
_entity.type
_entity.pdbx_description
1 polymer ?
#
loop_
_entity_poly.entity_id
_entity_poly.type
_entity_poly.pdbx_seq_one_letter_code
_entity_poly.pdbx_strand_id
1 'polypeptide(L)'
;MDIRWTLAYFFFCVLLVLGDAQKKSEPAAPKQPKAPNMSTSSKSAAAKTKQAAPNKTPASAPTSPSTAPSTDPEICELSKKGSQIALQSLQCTLEHLPETIAGKWNAHMQAGKQKDSDLLKEICDAKEQNEDPEFMKKFSDDEKGMVNDTSILCRIRHTTPSECKVLKSVVA
;
A
#
# COMPACT_ATOMS: atom_id res chain seq x y z
N MET A 1 37.58 16.39 -3.70
CA MET A 1 36.83 17.01 -4.81
C MET A 1 36.53 18.44 -4.36
N ASP A 2 37.19 19.44 -4.96
CA ASP A 2 37.14 20.82 -4.48
C ASP A 2 35.74 21.42 -4.57
N ILE A 3 35.35 22.19 -3.56
CA ILE A 3 34.00 22.77 -3.44
C ILE A 3 33.64 23.68 -4.64
N ARG A 4 34.68 24.27 -5.26
CA ARG A 4 34.55 25.07 -6.48
C ARG A 4 34.05 24.24 -7.66
N TRP A 5 34.44 22.98 -7.73
CA TRP A 5 34.04 22.07 -8.81
C TRP A 5 32.62 21.53 -8.59
N THR A 6 32.24 21.28 -7.33
CA THR A 6 30.86 20.87 -6.97
C THR A 6 29.84 21.95 -7.28
N LEU A 7 30.14 23.22 -6.98
CA LEU A 7 29.25 24.35 -7.29
C LEU A 7 29.06 24.52 -8.80
N ALA A 8 30.13 24.43 -9.60
CA ALA A 8 30.03 24.53 -11.05
C ALA A 8 29.14 23.43 -11.65
N TYR A 9 29.26 22.19 -11.14
CA TYR A 9 28.44 21.07 -11.59
C TYR A 9 26.96 21.26 -11.23
N PHE A 10 26.68 21.75 -10.02
CA PHE A 10 25.31 22.02 -9.58
C PHE A 10 24.64 23.11 -10.43
N PHE A 11 25.34 24.23 -10.69
CA PHE A 11 24.82 25.30 -11.56
C PHE A 11 24.59 24.82 -13.00
N PHE A 12 25.48 23.98 -13.54
CA PHE A 12 25.33 23.42 -14.88
C PHE A 12 24.11 22.48 -14.99
N CYS A 13 23.87 21.62 -13.98
CA CYS A 13 22.70 20.75 -13.94
C CYS A 13 21.38 21.52 -13.87
N VAL A 14 21.32 22.61 -13.10
CA VAL A 14 20.10 23.45 -13.00
C VAL A 14 19.79 24.13 -14.33
N LEU A 15 20.81 24.60 -15.06
CA LEU A 15 20.63 25.20 -16.38
C LEU A 15 20.10 24.20 -17.43
N LEU A 16 20.54 22.94 -17.39
CA LEU A 16 20.04 21.90 -18.28
C LEU A 16 18.56 21.57 -18.02
N VAL A 17 18.11 21.59 -16.76
CA VAL A 17 16.71 21.29 -16.40
C VAL A 17 15.76 22.46 -16.72
N LEU A 18 16.24 23.71 -16.71
CA LEU A 18 15.43 24.88 -17.05
C LEU A 18 15.32 25.16 -18.55
N GLY A 19 16.16 24.54 -19.39
CA GLY A 19 16.25 24.82 -20.83
C GLY A 19 15.13 24.22 -21.69
N ASP A 20 14.39 23.21 -21.22
CA ASP A 20 13.42 22.48 -22.05
C ASP A 20 11.97 23.03 -22.00
N ALA A 21 11.72 24.10 -21.23
CA ALA A 21 10.38 24.66 -21.07
C ALA A 21 10.10 25.85 -22.01
N GLN A 22 10.38 25.71 -23.31
CA GLN A 22 9.93 26.65 -24.34
C GLN A 22 9.40 25.88 -25.56
N LYS A 23 8.17 25.34 -25.43
CA LYS A 23 7.32 25.09 -26.60
C LYS A 23 5.94 25.67 -26.37
N LYS A 24 5.73 26.83 -26.98
CA LYS A 24 4.50 27.61 -27.07
C LYS A 24 3.49 26.86 -27.95
N SER A 25 2.25 26.70 -27.49
CA SER A 25 1.05 26.50 -28.34
C SER A 25 -0.19 26.95 -27.58
N GLU A 26 -1.02 27.72 -28.27
CA GLU A 26 -2.13 28.59 -27.86
C GLU A 26 -3.39 27.83 -27.36
N PRO A 27 -4.33 28.45 -26.59
CA PRO A 27 -5.41 27.73 -25.92
C PRO A 27 -6.63 27.50 -26.81
N ALA A 28 -7.14 26.27 -26.85
CA ALA A 28 -8.39 25.93 -27.52
C ALA A 28 -9.55 25.79 -26.52
N ALA A 29 -10.64 26.50 -26.81
CA ALA A 29 -11.89 26.62 -26.07
C ALA A 29 -12.62 25.28 -25.76
N PRO A 30 -13.48 25.23 -24.72
CA PRO A 30 -14.19 24.03 -24.32
C PRO A 30 -15.30 23.67 -25.32
N LYS A 31 -15.27 22.44 -25.84
CA LYS A 31 -16.37 21.87 -26.64
C LYS A 31 -17.36 21.14 -25.72
N GLN A 32 -18.57 21.70 -25.59
CA GLN A 32 -19.74 20.98 -25.09
C GLN A 32 -20.10 19.80 -26.02
N PRO A 33 -20.54 18.66 -25.46
CA PRO A 33 -21.32 17.69 -26.20
C PRO A 33 -22.83 17.99 -26.12
N LYS A 34 -23.45 17.84 -27.28
CA LYS A 34 -24.84 18.13 -27.67
C LYS A 34 -25.89 17.28 -26.95
N ALA A 35 -27.03 17.90 -26.64
CA ALA A 35 -28.32 17.23 -26.53
C ALA A 35 -28.83 16.75 -27.90
N PRO A 36 -29.68 15.72 -27.94
CA PRO A 36 -30.80 15.71 -28.88
C PRO A 36 -32.16 15.48 -28.20
N ASN A 37 -33.00 16.52 -28.30
CA ASN A 37 -34.44 16.62 -28.59
C ASN A 37 -35.46 15.53 -28.17
N MET A 38 -36.52 16.02 -27.48
CA MET A 38 -37.99 15.87 -27.70
C MET A 38 -38.50 14.50 -28.21
N SER A 39 -39.57 13.87 -27.75
CA SER A 39 -40.86 14.21 -27.11
C SER A 39 -41.50 12.81 -26.86
N THR A 40 -42.32 12.47 -25.86
CA THR A 40 -43.68 12.93 -25.57
C THR A 40 -44.19 12.06 -24.42
N SER A 41 -45.10 12.65 -23.65
CA SER A 41 -45.91 12.13 -22.54
C SER A 41 -46.48 10.70 -22.65
N SER A 42 -46.60 10.09 -21.45
CA SER A 42 -47.74 9.31 -20.91
C SER A 42 -47.67 7.78 -20.82
N LYS A 43 -47.98 7.35 -19.58
CA LYS A 43 -48.78 6.17 -19.18
C LYS A 43 -48.04 4.93 -18.64
N SER A 44 -47.99 4.89 -17.30
CA SER A 44 -48.30 3.75 -16.42
C SER A 44 -47.96 2.34 -16.92
N ALA A 45 -46.93 1.74 -16.33
CA ALA A 45 -46.92 0.31 -16.03
C ALA A 45 -46.12 0.07 -14.74
N ALA A 46 -46.79 -0.50 -13.74
CA ALA A 46 -46.20 -0.87 -12.46
C ALA A 46 -45.14 -1.96 -12.64
N ALA A 47 -43.89 -1.66 -12.28
CA ALA A 47 -42.85 -2.65 -12.04
C ALA A 47 -42.50 -2.60 -10.54
N LYS A 48 -42.93 -3.63 -9.81
CA LYS A 48 -42.54 -3.88 -8.41
C LYS A 48 -41.02 -4.12 -8.37
N THR A 49 -40.24 -3.08 -8.13
CA THR A 49 -38.86 -3.23 -7.66
C THR A 49 -38.92 -3.62 -6.19
N LYS A 50 -38.76 -4.92 -5.90
CA LYS A 50 -38.43 -5.36 -4.54
C LYS A 50 -37.04 -4.81 -4.23
N GLN A 51 -37.01 -3.65 -3.57
CA GLN A 51 -35.85 -3.11 -2.92
C GLN A 51 -35.46 -4.12 -1.81
N ALA A 52 -34.36 -4.84 -1.99
CA ALA A 52 -33.82 -5.66 -0.93
C ALA A 52 -33.36 -4.70 0.18
N ALA A 53 -34.03 -4.77 1.33
CA ALA A 53 -33.64 -4.04 2.52
C ALA A 53 -32.18 -4.38 2.88
N PRO A 54 -31.35 -3.41 3.29
CA PRO A 54 -30.02 -3.70 3.79
C PRO A 54 -30.18 -4.54 5.05
N ASN A 55 -29.81 -5.81 4.95
CA ASN A 55 -29.79 -6.72 6.09
C ASN A 55 -28.76 -6.17 7.08
N LYS A 56 -29.23 -5.56 8.17
CA LYS A 56 -28.39 -5.18 9.31
C LYS A 56 -28.02 -6.44 10.09
N THR A 57 -27.19 -7.27 9.49
CA THR A 57 -26.42 -8.27 10.24
C THR A 57 -25.08 -7.60 10.53
N PRO A 58 -24.69 -7.37 11.80
CA PRO A 58 -23.31 -7.05 12.11
C PRO A 58 -22.45 -8.14 11.46
N ALA A 59 -21.45 -7.77 10.67
CA ALA A 59 -20.48 -8.74 10.19
C ALA A 59 -19.82 -9.36 11.43
N SER A 60 -20.25 -10.57 11.81
CA SER A 60 -19.59 -11.31 12.88
C SER A 60 -18.13 -11.46 12.50
N ALA A 61 -17.26 -10.94 13.36
CA ALA A 61 -15.83 -11.14 13.24
C ALA A 61 -15.53 -12.65 13.12
N PRO A 62 -14.53 -13.06 12.30
CA PRO A 62 -14.20 -14.46 12.15
C PRO A 62 -13.82 -15.03 13.52
N THR A 63 -14.61 -15.99 14.02
CA THR A 63 -14.44 -16.61 15.35
C THR A 63 -13.53 -17.83 15.33
N SER A 64 -12.67 -17.95 14.32
CA SER A 64 -11.75 -19.08 14.18
C SER A 64 -10.34 -18.60 14.48
N PRO A 65 -9.58 -19.28 15.36
CA PRO A 65 -8.16 -18.97 15.51
C PRO A 65 -7.51 -19.12 14.13
N SER A 66 -6.95 -18.02 13.63
CA SER A 66 -6.30 -18.00 12.34
C SER A 66 -5.09 -18.93 12.41
N THR A 67 -5.11 -20.02 11.64
CA THR A 67 -3.92 -20.84 11.38
C THR A 67 -2.94 -20.11 10.45
N ALA A 68 -3.37 -18.99 9.84
CA ALA A 68 -2.50 -18.19 9.02
C ALA A 68 -1.51 -17.38 9.88
N PRO A 69 -0.25 -17.23 9.44
CA PRO A 69 0.75 -16.41 10.14
C PRO A 69 0.23 -14.99 10.40
N SER A 70 0.63 -14.39 11.51
CA SER A 70 0.20 -13.03 11.87
C SER A 70 0.86 -11.93 11.02
N THR A 71 1.75 -12.28 10.10
CA THR A 71 2.42 -11.36 9.17
C THR A 71 2.48 -12.02 7.80
N ASP A 72 2.43 -11.20 6.75
CA ASP A 72 2.42 -11.63 5.37
C ASP A 72 3.52 -12.66 5.06
N PRO A 73 3.16 -13.92 4.73
CA PRO A 73 4.14 -14.97 4.48
C PRO A 73 5.04 -14.70 3.26
N GLU A 74 4.58 -13.93 2.27
CA GLU A 74 5.38 -13.64 1.07
C GLU A 74 6.53 -12.67 1.35
N ILE A 75 6.48 -11.89 2.44
CA ILE A 75 7.56 -10.97 2.82
C ILE A 75 8.88 -11.72 3.04
N CYS A 76 8.79 -12.96 3.54
CA CYS A 76 9.95 -13.80 3.79
C CYS A 76 10.52 -14.40 2.52
N GLU A 77 9.69 -14.69 1.51
CA GLU A 77 10.19 -15.11 0.20
C GLU A 77 10.93 -13.97 -0.50
N LEU A 78 10.45 -12.73 -0.34
CA LEU A 78 11.15 -11.53 -0.81
C LEU A 78 12.48 -11.33 -0.06
N SER A 79 12.48 -11.51 1.26
CA SER A 79 13.69 -11.41 2.09
C SER A 79 14.74 -12.44 1.70
N LYS A 80 14.35 -13.71 1.52
CA LYS A 80 15.23 -14.80 1.05
C LYS A 80 15.86 -14.52 -0.31
N LYS A 81 15.14 -13.84 -1.20
CA LYS A 81 15.64 -13.40 -2.51
C LYS A 81 16.54 -12.16 -2.44
N GLY A 82 16.82 -11.63 -1.24
CA GLY A 82 17.60 -10.41 -1.05
C GLY A 82 16.88 -9.15 -1.54
N SER A 83 15.55 -9.19 -1.65
CA SER A 83 14.77 -8.05 -2.13
C SER A 83 14.63 -6.98 -1.05
N GLN A 84 15.07 -5.76 -1.35
CA GLN A 84 14.86 -4.58 -0.49
C GLN A 84 13.37 -4.35 -0.17
N ILE A 85 12.47 -4.83 -1.03
CA ILE A 85 11.02 -4.70 -0.88
C ILE A 85 10.55 -5.34 0.43
N ALA A 86 11.16 -6.44 0.88
CA ALA A 86 10.77 -7.10 2.12
C ALA A 86 10.91 -6.15 3.32
N LEU A 87 12.08 -5.52 3.46
CA LEU A 87 12.34 -4.56 4.52
C LEU A 87 11.42 -3.33 4.41
N GLN A 88 11.25 -2.80 3.19
CA GLN A 88 10.37 -1.65 2.96
C GLN A 88 8.91 -1.96 3.31
N SER A 89 8.46 -3.17 3.02
CA SER A 89 7.10 -3.62 3.32
C SER A 89 6.90 -3.77 4.82
N LEU A 90 7.91 -4.26 5.56
CA LEU A 90 7.86 -4.30 7.01
C LEU A 90 7.83 -2.88 7.60
N GLN A 91 8.67 -1.98 7.11
CA GLN A 91 8.69 -0.58 7.54
C GLN A 91 7.34 0.11 7.33
N CYS A 92 6.77 -0.04 6.13
CA CYS A 92 5.40 0.42 5.84
C CYS A 92 4.40 -0.18 6.83
N THR A 93 4.53 -1.46 7.17
CA THR A 93 3.62 -2.12 8.13
C THR A 93 3.71 -1.44 9.49
N LEU A 94 4.92 -1.23 10.01
CA LEU A 94 5.16 -0.58 11.30
C LEU A 94 4.60 0.85 11.34
N GLU A 95 4.63 1.57 10.22
CA GLU A 95 4.09 2.92 10.09
C GLU A 95 2.55 2.97 10.05
N HIS A 96 1.90 1.94 9.49
CA HIS A 96 0.45 1.95 9.25
C HIS A 96 -0.35 1.11 10.25
N LEU A 97 0.32 0.50 11.23
CA LEU A 97 -0.36 -0.21 12.31
C LEU A 97 -1.08 0.76 13.26
N PRO A 98 -2.23 0.35 13.84
CA PRO A 98 -2.85 1.08 14.94
C PRO A 98 -1.86 1.34 16.08
N GLU A 99 -1.92 2.51 16.72
CA GLU A 99 -0.95 2.94 17.73
C GLU A 99 -0.76 1.94 18.88
N THR A 100 -1.84 1.26 19.30
CA THR A 100 -1.79 0.24 20.35
C THR A 100 -0.95 -0.96 19.96
N ILE A 101 -1.03 -1.39 18.70
CA ILE A 101 -0.27 -2.50 18.14
C ILE A 101 1.16 -2.06 17.87
N ALA A 102 1.34 -0.93 17.19
CA ALA A 102 2.64 -0.34 16.92
C ALA A 102 3.45 -0.13 18.21
N GLY A 103 2.80 0.28 19.31
CA GLY A 103 3.40 0.39 20.63
C GLY A 103 3.98 -0.93 21.16
N LYS A 104 3.30 -2.07 20.95
CA LYS A 104 3.79 -3.39 21.36
C LYS A 104 5.01 -3.83 20.55
N TRP A 105 5.03 -3.52 19.25
CA TRP A 105 6.17 -3.77 18.37
C TRP A 105 7.38 -2.91 18.76
N ASN A 106 7.16 -1.61 18.96
CA ASN A 106 8.20 -0.69 19.41
C ASN A 106 8.78 -1.10 20.77
N ALA A 107 7.93 -1.52 21.73
CA ALA A 107 8.38 -2.01 23.03
C ALA A 107 9.28 -3.25 22.89
N HIS A 108 8.93 -4.19 22.01
CA HIS A 108 9.76 -5.36 21.70
C HIS A 108 11.11 -4.96 21.11
N MET A 109 11.09 -4.12 20.07
CA MET A 109 12.31 -3.65 19.42
C MET A 109 13.24 -2.88 20.37
N GLN A 110 12.69 -2.04 21.25
CA GLN A 110 13.46 -1.30 22.25
C GLN A 110 14.07 -2.22 23.32
N ALA A 111 13.32 -3.22 23.77
CA ALA A 111 13.82 -4.20 24.73
C ALA A 111 15.00 -5.02 24.17
N GLY A 112 14.92 -5.39 22.89
CA GLY A 112 15.98 -6.15 22.19
C GLY A 112 17.08 -5.28 21.56
N LYS A 113 16.95 -3.95 21.54
CA LYS A 113 17.76 -3.02 20.70
C LYS A 113 17.81 -3.46 19.23
N GLN A 114 16.70 -4.01 18.73
CA GLN A 114 16.60 -4.57 17.39
C GLN A 114 16.38 -3.48 16.35
N LYS A 115 16.96 -3.68 15.16
CA LYS A 115 16.63 -2.90 13.96
C LYS A 115 15.53 -3.63 13.18
N ASP A 116 14.89 -2.93 12.25
CA ASP A 116 13.84 -3.49 11.38
C ASP A 116 14.32 -4.75 10.64
N SER A 117 15.60 -4.83 10.30
CA SER A 117 16.20 -6.02 9.67
C SER A 117 16.22 -7.23 10.59
N ASP A 118 16.50 -7.01 11.87
CA ASP A 118 16.56 -8.07 12.89
C ASP A 118 15.14 -8.57 13.18
N LEU A 119 14.19 -7.64 13.23
CA LEU A 119 12.76 -7.94 13.36
C LEU A 119 12.23 -8.71 12.15
N LEU A 120 12.58 -8.31 10.92
CA LEU A 120 12.23 -9.06 9.70
C LEU A 120 12.78 -10.48 9.76
N LYS A 121 14.00 -10.65 10.26
CA LYS A 121 14.61 -11.96 10.43
C LYS A 121 13.83 -12.79 11.46
N GLU A 122 13.51 -12.23 12.62
CA GLU A 122 12.73 -12.91 13.66
C GLU A 122 11.37 -13.40 13.13
N ILE A 123 10.68 -12.57 12.36
CA ILE A 123 9.41 -12.93 11.69
C ILE A 123 9.60 -14.11 10.73
N CYS A 124 10.65 -14.07 9.92
CA CYS A 124 10.88 -15.11 8.92
C CYS A 124 11.39 -16.42 9.51
N ASP A 125 12.23 -16.36 10.55
CA ASP A 125 12.69 -17.54 11.28
C ASP A 125 11.49 -18.23 11.97
N ALA A 126 10.56 -17.47 12.56
CA ALA A 126 9.33 -18.02 13.14
C ALA A 126 8.42 -18.67 12.08
N LYS A 127 8.27 -18.02 10.91
CA LYS A 127 7.51 -18.59 9.78
C LYS A 127 8.06 -19.93 9.32
N GLU A 128 9.39 -20.13 9.32
CA GLU A 128 9.97 -21.43 8.95
C GLU A 128 9.52 -22.56 9.88
N GLN A 129 9.23 -22.23 11.14
CA GLN A 129 8.66 -23.15 12.12
C GLN A 129 7.13 -23.22 12.07
N ASN A 130 6.48 -22.53 11.12
CA ASN A 130 5.02 -22.33 11.06
C ASN A 130 4.45 -21.73 12.35
N GLU A 131 5.23 -20.86 13.01
CA GLU A 131 4.83 -20.16 14.22
C GLU A 131 4.83 -18.64 14.01
N ASP A 132 4.14 -17.94 14.92
CA ASP A 132 4.33 -16.51 15.11
C ASP A 132 5.59 -16.24 15.93
N PRO A 133 6.23 -15.06 15.74
CA PRO A 133 7.25 -14.57 16.66
C PRO A 133 6.79 -14.61 18.11
N GLU A 134 7.72 -14.89 19.01
CA GLU A 134 7.39 -15.08 20.43
C GLU A 134 6.70 -13.83 21.02
N PHE A 135 7.14 -12.63 20.65
CA PHE A 135 6.53 -11.40 21.11
C PHE A 135 5.11 -11.18 20.57
N MET A 136 4.73 -11.83 19.47
CA MET A 136 3.39 -11.77 18.89
C MET A 136 2.43 -12.79 19.53
N LYS A 137 2.92 -13.78 20.28
CA LYS A 137 2.06 -14.75 20.99
C LYS A 137 1.14 -14.09 22.03
N LYS A 138 1.50 -12.89 22.51
CA LYS A 138 0.70 -12.08 23.45
C LYS A 138 -0.37 -11.19 22.79
N PHE A 139 -0.46 -11.21 21.46
CA PHE A 139 -1.42 -10.41 20.70
C PHE A 139 -2.75 -11.16 20.63
N SER A 140 -3.87 -10.43 20.65
CA SER A 140 -5.17 -11.05 20.37
C SER A 140 -5.27 -11.48 18.91
N ASP A 141 -6.20 -12.39 18.59
CA ASP A 141 -6.44 -12.82 17.21
C ASP A 141 -6.83 -11.63 16.30
N ASP A 142 -7.59 -10.66 16.82
CA ASP A 142 -7.93 -9.43 16.10
C ASP A 142 -6.68 -8.57 15.80
N GLU A 143 -5.77 -8.44 16.77
CA GLU A 143 -4.51 -7.70 16.59
C GLU A 143 -3.62 -8.38 15.55
N LYS A 144 -3.53 -9.71 15.61
CA LYS A 144 -2.79 -10.51 14.61
C LYS A 144 -3.39 -10.36 13.22
N GLY A 145 -4.71 -10.37 13.10
CA GLY A 145 -5.42 -10.13 11.84
C GLY A 145 -5.10 -8.76 11.26
N MET A 146 -5.15 -7.70 12.08
CA MET A 146 -4.80 -6.35 11.64
C MET A 146 -3.33 -6.24 11.18
N VAL A 147 -2.40 -6.90 11.87
CA VAL A 147 -0.99 -6.95 11.42
C VAL A 147 -0.88 -7.64 10.08
N ASN A 148 -1.49 -8.82 9.93
CA ASN A 148 -1.43 -9.57 8.69
C ASN A 148 -2.00 -8.76 7.52
N ASP A 149 -3.19 -8.18 7.66
CA ASP A 149 -3.83 -7.38 6.61
C ASP A 149 -2.98 -6.17 6.22
N THR A 150 -2.46 -5.44 7.22
CA THR A 150 -1.59 -4.28 6.98
C THR A 150 -0.32 -4.69 6.24
N SER A 151 0.29 -5.81 6.62
CA SER A 151 1.53 -6.29 5.99
C SER A 151 1.32 -6.71 4.54
N ILE A 152 0.20 -7.36 4.22
CA ILE A 152 -0.17 -7.73 2.85
C ILE A 152 -0.38 -6.46 2.01
N LEU A 153 -1.11 -5.47 2.54
CA LEU A 153 -1.34 -4.20 1.84
C LEU A 153 -0.03 -3.46 1.55
N CYS A 154 0.88 -3.41 2.53
CA CYS A 154 2.19 -2.81 2.36
C CYS A 154 3.04 -3.54 1.32
N ARG A 155 3.08 -4.89 1.35
CA ARG A 155 3.76 -5.67 0.30
C ARG A 155 3.22 -5.31 -1.07
N ILE A 156 1.90 -5.37 -1.26
CA ILE A 156 1.26 -5.08 -2.55
C ILE A 156 1.63 -3.67 -3.02
N ARG A 157 1.63 -2.67 -2.14
CA ARG A 157 1.99 -1.30 -2.48
C ARG A 157 3.42 -1.18 -3.03
N HIS A 158 4.35 -1.99 -2.54
CA HIS A 158 5.74 -1.95 -2.97
C HIS A 158 6.06 -2.87 -4.15
N THR A 159 5.29 -3.94 -4.34
CA THR A 159 5.48 -4.87 -5.47
C THR A 159 4.68 -4.50 -6.71
N THR A 160 3.58 -3.74 -6.57
CA THR A 160 2.77 -3.32 -7.71
C THR A 160 3.38 -2.11 -8.42
N PRO A 161 3.53 -2.16 -9.75
CA PRO A 161 3.92 -0.99 -10.54
C PRO A 161 2.89 0.13 -10.37
N SER A 162 3.35 1.37 -10.28
CA SER A 162 2.43 2.50 -10.32
C SER A 162 1.74 2.60 -11.68
N GLU A 163 0.49 3.06 -11.68
CA GLU A 163 -0.29 3.35 -12.89
C GLU A 163 0.51 4.17 -13.92
N CYS A 164 1.31 5.14 -13.44
CA CYS A 164 2.20 5.95 -14.28
C CYS A 164 3.28 5.14 -15.00
N LYS A 165 3.77 4.04 -14.41
CA LYS A 165 4.75 3.15 -15.03
C LYS A 165 4.09 2.21 -16.04
N VAL A 166 2.90 1.70 -15.71
CA VAL A 166 2.13 0.82 -16.60
C VAL A 166 1.74 1.57 -17.89
N LEU A 167 1.26 2.82 -17.78
CA LEU A 167 0.90 3.63 -18.95
C LEU A 167 2.08 3.93 -19.88
N LYS A 168 3.29 4.10 -19.33
CA LYS A 168 4.51 4.28 -20.15
C LYS A 168 4.92 3.00 -20.88
N SER A 169 4.61 1.83 -20.34
CA SER A 169 4.89 0.54 -20.97
C SER A 169 3.85 0.13 -22.03
N VAL A 170 2.64 0.69 -21.98
CA VAL A 170 1.56 0.41 -22.95
C VAL A 170 1.59 1.37 -24.15
N VAL A 171 2.19 2.54 -24.00
CA VAL A 171 2.25 3.59 -25.05
C VAL A 171 3.56 3.56 -25.85
N ALA A 172 4.52 2.70 -25.48
CA ALA A 172 5.78 2.48 -26.22
C ALA A 172 5.65 1.31 -27.19
#